data_AF-F0ZB96-F1
#
_entry.id   AF-F0ZB96-F1
#
_cell.length_a   1.000
_cell.length_b   1.000
_cell.length_c   1.000
_cell.angle_alpha   90.00
_cell.angle_beta   90.00
_cell.angle_gamma   90.00
#
_symmetry.space_group_name_H-M   'P 1'
#
loop_
_entity.id
_entity.type
_entity.pdbx_description
1 polymer ?
#
loop_
_entity_poly.entity_id
_entity_poly.type
_entity_poly.pdbx_seq_one_letter_code
_entity_poly.pdbx_strand_id
1 'polypeptide(L)'
;MSNSSEIDNDFIIVMQEEKTTLDKIEKLINKESLSIDDIHQLIEEIQQLDFEIALKTISNNDYQFIKLLCNEAKKSIDFKLVTEIIKFINVIAKEDNKIIEILVDLESFNWIIPNCFIVEETESSDYLETLILIFSNGDKKPLPQSELQKLDDTFLDSLLELALNYKDYYETKYIHLLYYTMFGYQKNIISDGYSPLICKLYSNKQAPELGPEMIALLNRAQLEYGLLPQCLSLINDLFCYSQDYNVPCFFYTLDIKVLIDIIIREIHNLDELDPTRWQFLEVLSTIIDHDEYENTYVESNSYSFNINKNSNASTVDIFYKISDIKNVLNQLQDERSKEKDPRSSMIATTILKKLNKLLSRI
;
A
#
# COMPACT_ATOMS: atom_id res chain seq x y z
N MET A 1 41.21 -38.03 -20.77
CA MET A 1 40.51 -37.63 -22.01
C MET A 1 39.28 -38.53 -22.16
N SER A 2 38.17 -38.12 -21.56
CA SER A 2 36.84 -38.73 -21.71
C SER A 2 35.96 -37.98 -20.71
N ASN A 3 35.26 -36.94 -21.17
CA ASN A 3 34.16 -36.22 -20.50
C ASN A 3 33.59 -35.08 -21.39
N SER A 4 34.07 -34.88 -22.63
CA SER A 4 33.59 -33.80 -23.51
C SER A 4 32.44 -34.19 -24.43
N SER A 5 32.00 -35.45 -24.50
CA SER A 5 30.96 -35.90 -25.43
C SER A 5 29.57 -36.07 -24.83
N GLU A 6 29.44 -36.14 -23.50
CA GLU A 6 28.14 -36.22 -22.82
C GLU A 6 27.54 -34.83 -22.60
N ILE A 7 28.38 -33.81 -22.31
CA ILE A 7 27.95 -32.42 -22.12
C ILE A 7 27.33 -31.83 -23.39
N ASP A 8 27.84 -32.19 -24.58
CA ASP A 8 27.29 -31.71 -25.85
C ASP A 8 25.93 -32.35 -26.19
N ASN A 9 25.67 -33.59 -25.78
CA ASN A 9 24.40 -34.27 -26.07
C ASN A 9 23.28 -33.76 -25.16
N ASP A 10 23.54 -33.58 -23.87
CA ASP A 10 22.54 -33.05 -22.93
C ASP A 10 22.15 -31.61 -23.30
N PHE A 11 23.11 -30.78 -23.71
CA PHE A 11 22.84 -29.42 -24.16
C PHE A 11 21.99 -29.38 -25.45
N ILE A 12 22.22 -30.29 -26.39
CA ILE A 12 21.42 -30.40 -27.62
C ILE A 12 19.98 -30.85 -27.31
N ILE A 13 19.78 -31.76 -26.35
CA ILE A 13 18.45 -32.24 -25.95
C ILE A 13 17.64 -31.09 -25.31
N VAL A 14 18.22 -30.36 -24.35
CA VAL A 14 17.57 -29.22 -23.71
C VAL A 14 17.16 -28.15 -24.73
N MET A 15 18.04 -27.82 -25.68
CA MET A 15 17.74 -26.85 -26.73
C MET A 15 16.62 -27.32 -27.70
N GLN A 16 16.49 -28.62 -27.95
CA GLN A 16 15.42 -29.16 -28.79
C GLN A 16 14.07 -29.18 -28.07
N GLU A 17 14.07 -29.47 -26.78
CA GLU A 17 12.87 -29.43 -25.93
C GLU A 17 12.33 -28.00 -25.81
N GLU A 18 13.19 -27.02 -25.49
CA GLU A 18 12.83 -25.60 -25.42
C GLU A 18 12.24 -25.09 -26.74
N LYS A 19 12.86 -25.42 -27.87
CA LYS A 19 12.36 -25.03 -29.19
C LYS A 19 10.97 -25.65 -29.46
N THR A 20 10.76 -26.89 -29.04
CA THR A 20 9.47 -27.57 -29.20
C THR A 20 8.38 -26.90 -28.35
N THR A 21 8.70 -26.50 -27.12
CA THR A 21 7.81 -25.74 -26.23
C THR A 21 7.45 -24.38 -26.83
N LEU A 22 8.44 -23.63 -27.34
CA LEU A 22 8.20 -22.34 -28.01
C LEU A 22 7.30 -22.47 -29.25
N ASP A 23 7.53 -23.50 -30.08
CA ASP A 23 6.71 -23.78 -31.26
C ASP A 23 5.25 -24.11 -30.89
N LYS A 24 5.01 -24.77 -29.75
CA LYS A 24 3.65 -25.03 -29.24
C LYS A 24 2.98 -23.74 -28.77
N ILE A 25 3.69 -22.93 -28.00
CA ILE A 25 3.19 -21.64 -27.48
C ILE A 25 2.79 -20.74 -28.65
N GLU A 26 3.66 -20.60 -29.66
CA GLU A 26 3.37 -19.77 -30.84
C GLU A 26 2.16 -20.28 -31.62
N LYS A 27 2.01 -21.60 -31.78
CA LYS A 27 0.81 -22.19 -32.42
C LYS A 27 -0.47 -21.87 -31.66
N LEU A 28 -0.43 -21.89 -30.34
CA LEU A 28 -1.60 -21.59 -29.50
C LEU A 28 -1.93 -20.09 -29.53
N ILE A 29 -0.95 -19.20 -29.36
CA ILE A 29 -1.15 -17.73 -29.42
C ILE A 29 -1.76 -17.28 -30.76
N ASN A 30 -1.41 -17.96 -31.86
CA ASN A 30 -1.90 -17.62 -33.19
C ASN A 30 -3.30 -18.18 -33.51
N LYS A 31 -3.96 -18.87 -32.57
CA LYS A 31 -5.36 -19.29 -32.74
C LYS A 31 -6.30 -18.08 -32.69
N GLU A 32 -7.36 -18.10 -33.51
CA GLU A 32 -8.42 -17.06 -33.48
C GLU A 32 -9.24 -17.10 -32.18
N SER A 33 -9.33 -18.26 -31.53
CA SER A 33 -10.00 -18.47 -30.25
C SER A 33 -9.31 -19.57 -29.46
N LEU A 34 -9.19 -19.41 -28.14
CA LEU A 34 -8.62 -20.40 -27.23
C LEU A 34 -9.74 -21.08 -26.45
N SER A 35 -9.66 -22.40 -26.29
CA SER A 35 -10.45 -23.10 -25.28
C SER A 35 -9.85 -22.89 -23.89
N ILE A 36 -10.59 -23.24 -22.84
CA ILE A 36 -10.07 -23.27 -21.46
C ILE A 36 -8.83 -24.18 -21.37
N ASP A 37 -8.88 -25.36 -21.99
CA ASP A 37 -7.76 -26.30 -22.02
C ASP A 37 -6.54 -25.72 -22.75
N ASP A 38 -6.76 -24.93 -23.81
CA ASP A 38 -5.67 -24.25 -24.51
C ASP A 38 -4.99 -23.20 -23.61
N ILE A 39 -5.76 -22.52 -22.74
CA ILE A 39 -5.24 -21.53 -21.78
C ILE A 39 -4.41 -22.21 -20.70
N HIS A 40 -4.91 -23.28 -20.08
CA HIS A 40 -4.16 -24.04 -19.09
C HIS A 40 -2.86 -24.57 -19.70
N GLN A 41 -2.95 -25.16 -20.90
CA GLN A 41 -1.75 -25.63 -21.61
C GLN A 41 -0.77 -24.49 -21.89
N LEU A 42 -1.23 -23.32 -22.30
CA LEU A 42 -0.37 -22.15 -22.52
C LEU A 42 0.36 -21.72 -21.24
N ILE A 43 -0.36 -21.64 -20.12
CA ILE A 43 0.21 -21.26 -18.83
C ILE A 43 1.25 -22.31 -18.39
N GLU A 44 0.91 -23.60 -18.47
CA GLU A 44 1.82 -24.71 -18.12
C GLU A 44 3.09 -24.71 -18.97
N GLU A 45 2.97 -24.57 -20.29
CA GLU A 45 4.13 -24.57 -21.19
C GLU A 45 5.02 -23.34 -20.97
N ILE A 46 4.45 -22.17 -20.64
CA ILE A 46 5.26 -20.98 -20.28
C ILE A 46 5.97 -21.16 -18.93
N GLN A 47 5.31 -21.76 -17.94
CA GLN A 47 5.90 -22.02 -16.62
C GLN A 47 7.07 -23.01 -16.66
N GLN A 48 7.19 -23.81 -17.74
CA GLN A 48 8.31 -24.71 -17.95
C GLN A 48 9.55 -24.02 -18.54
N LEU A 49 9.42 -22.80 -19.08
CA LEU A 49 10.53 -22.05 -19.64
C LEU A 49 11.36 -21.38 -18.54
N ASP A 50 12.63 -21.12 -18.84
CA ASP A 50 13.41 -20.17 -18.06
C ASP A 50 12.72 -18.80 -18.04
N PHE A 51 12.82 -18.09 -16.91
CA PHE A 51 12.07 -16.88 -16.67
C PHE A 51 12.37 -15.77 -17.69
N GLU A 52 13.63 -15.62 -18.12
CA GLU A 52 13.99 -14.62 -19.13
C GLU A 52 13.40 -14.98 -20.51
N ILE A 53 13.37 -16.27 -20.84
CA ILE A 53 12.79 -16.78 -22.09
C ILE A 53 11.27 -16.63 -22.06
N ALA A 54 10.63 -16.93 -20.93
CA ALA A 54 9.20 -16.73 -20.73
C ALA A 54 8.82 -15.26 -20.93
N LEU A 55 9.52 -14.32 -20.27
CA LEU A 55 9.29 -12.88 -20.43
C LEU A 55 9.44 -12.41 -21.88
N LYS A 56 10.50 -12.86 -22.56
CA LYS A 56 10.71 -12.55 -23.98
C LYS A 56 9.59 -13.11 -24.85
N THR A 57 9.12 -14.32 -24.56
CA THR A 57 8.03 -14.97 -25.30
C THR A 57 6.71 -14.23 -25.09
N ILE A 58 6.44 -13.79 -23.85
CA ILE A 58 5.24 -13.02 -23.49
C ILE A 58 5.25 -11.64 -24.16
N SER A 59 6.41 -10.96 -24.19
CA SER A 59 6.55 -9.63 -24.81
C SER A 59 6.58 -9.66 -26.34
N ASN A 60 6.82 -10.82 -26.96
CA ASN A 60 6.73 -10.97 -28.41
C ASN A 60 5.31 -10.65 -28.91
N ASN A 61 5.21 -10.14 -30.14
CA ASN A 61 3.95 -9.75 -30.79
C ASN A 61 3.11 -8.77 -29.95
N ASP A 62 3.77 -7.81 -29.30
CA ASP A 62 3.11 -6.75 -28.52
C ASP A 62 2.15 -7.33 -27.46
N TYR A 63 2.64 -8.32 -26.71
CA TYR A 63 1.93 -8.95 -25.60
C TYR A 63 0.56 -9.56 -25.99
N GLN A 64 0.44 -10.05 -27.22
CA GLN A 64 -0.78 -10.68 -27.71
C GLN A 64 -1.27 -11.79 -26.78
N PHE A 65 -0.36 -12.56 -26.18
CA PHE A 65 -0.70 -13.60 -25.22
C PHE A 65 -1.45 -13.05 -23.99
N ILE A 66 -0.92 -12.00 -23.35
CA ILE A 66 -1.58 -11.35 -22.21
C ILE A 66 -2.95 -10.80 -22.61
N LYS A 67 -3.04 -10.18 -23.79
CA LYS A 67 -4.32 -9.66 -24.32
C LYS A 67 -5.35 -10.78 -24.52
N LEU A 68 -4.92 -11.95 -25.01
CA LEU A 68 -5.78 -13.13 -25.13
C LEU A 68 -6.28 -13.61 -23.78
N LEU A 69 -5.39 -13.78 -22.79
CA LEU A 69 -5.77 -14.18 -21.43
C LEU A 69 -6.80 -13.21 -20.82
N CYS A 70 -6.57 -11.90 -20.92
CA CYS A 70 -7.49 -10.89 -20.38
C CYS A 70 -8.86 -10.93 -21.07
N ASN A 71 -8.88 -11.13 -22.39
CA ASN A 71 -10.13 -11.24 -23.15
C ASN A 71 -10.93 -12.48 -22.77
N GLU A 72 -10.27 -13.60 -22.46
CA GLU A 72 -10.94 -14.81 -22.01
C GLU A 72 -11.41 -14.69 -20.55
N ALA A 73 -10.59 -14.12 -19.67
CA ALA A 73 -11.02 -13.80 -18.30
C ALA A 73 -12.29 -12.93 -18.28
N LYS A 74 -12.35 -11.91 -19.14
CA LYS A 74 -13.51 -11.02 -19.28
C LYS A 74 -14.81 -11.72 -19.69
N LYS A 75 -14.72 -12.83 -20.45
CA LYS A 75 -15.89 -13.58 -20.94
C LYS A 75 -16.23 -14.78 -20.06
N SER A 76 -15.29 -15.24 -19.24
CA SER A 76 -15.42 -16.46 -18.46
C SER A 76 -16.43 -16.30 -17.33
N ILE A 77 -17.21 -17.35 -17.10
CA ILE A 77 -18.01 -17.54 -15.88
C ILE A 77 -17.32 -18.49 -14.89
N ASP A 78 -16.22 -19.13 -15.30
CA ASP A 78 -15.42 -20.01 -14.46
C ASP A 78 -14.41 -19.17 -13.66
N PHE A 79 -14.71 -18.95 -12.39
CA PHE A 79 -13.88 -18.17 -11.48
C PHE A 79 -12.49 -18.80 -11.27
N LYS A 80 -12.35 -20.14 -11.37
CA LYS A 80 -11.06 -20.80 -11.17
C LYS A 80 -10.08 -20.44 -12.29
N LEU A 81 -10.58 -20.44 -13.53
CA LEU A 81 -9.82 -20.01 -14.68
C LEU A 81 -9.41 -18.54 -14.55
N VAL A 82 -10.34 -17.65 -14.14
CA VAL A 82 -10.03 -16.22 -13.94
C VAL A 82 -8.95 -16.05 -12.86
N THR A 83 -9.06 -16.78 -11.75
CA THR A 83 -8.08 -16.77 -10.66
C THR A 83 -6.71 -17.27 -11.13
N GLU A 84 -6.66 -18.33 -11.94
CA GLU A 84 -5.39 -18.84 -12.50
C GLU A 84 -4.73 -17.83 -13.44
N ILE A 85 -5.52 -17.18 -14.30
CA ILE A 85 -5.05 -16.09 -15.16
C ILE A 85 -4.49 -14.94 -14.32
N ILE A 86 -5.18 -14.55 -13.25
CA ILE A 86 -4.74 -13.48 -12.33
C ILE A 86 -3.43 -13.83 -11.63
N LYS A 87 -3.31 -15.05 -11.09
CA LYS A 87 -2.06 -15.55 -10.48
C LYS A 87 -0.90 -15.47 -11.47
N PHE A 88 -1.12 -15.94 -12.70
CA PHE A 88 -0.13 -15.88 -13.75
C PHE A 88 0.27 -14.42 -14.06
N ILE A 89 -0.71 -13.54 -14.24
CA ILE A 89 -0.48 -12.11 -14.52
C ILE A 89 0.31 -11.44 -13.40
N ASN A 90 0.00 -11.71 -12.13
CA ASN A 90 0.71 -11.13 -10.98
C ASN A 90 2.20 -11.48 -10.97
N VAL A 91 2.56 -12.71 -11.34
CA VAL A 91 3.97 -13.14 -11.41
C VAL A 91 4.72 -12.32 -12.44
N ILE A 92 4.17 -12.18 -13.64
CA ILE A 92 4.88 -11.51 -14.74
C ILE A 92 4.84 -9.98 -14.59
N ALA A 93 3.74 -9.42 -14.09
CA ALA A 93 3.56 -7.98 -13.94
C ALA A 93 4.50 -7.32 -12.92
N LYS A 94 5.04 -8.10 -11.97
CA LYS A 94 6.09 -7.64 -11.05
C LYS A 94 7.41 -7.30 -11.76
N GLU A 95 7.68 -7.97 -12.88
CA GLU A 95 8.92 -7.84 -13.64
C GLU A 95 8.73 -6.96 -14.88
N ASP A 96 7.52 -6.95 -15.46
CA ASP A 96 7.19 -6.14 -16.63
C ASP A 96 5.95 -5.26 -16.41
N ASN A 97 6.19 -3.97 -16.15
CA ASN A 97 5.15 -2.96 -15.96
C ASN A 97 4.25 -2.77 -17.20
N LYS A 98 4.67 -3.21 -18.39
CA LYS A 98 3.85 -3.09 -19.60
C LYS A 98 2.58 -3.93 -19.50
N ILE A 99 2.61 -5.02 -18.73
CA ILE A 99 1.44 -5.86 -18.45
C ILE A 99 0.37 -5.07 -17.69
N ILE A 100 0.79 -4.26 -16.72
CA ILE A 100 -0.13 -3.39 -15.98
C ILE A 100 -0.77 -2.35 -16.92
N GLU A 101 0.01 -1.77 -17.84
CA GLU A 101 -0.55 -0.84 -18.83
C GLU A 101 -1.59 -1.49 -19.73
N ILE A 102 -1.37 -2.76 -20.11
CA ILE A 102 -2.31 -3.55 -20.92
C ILE A 102 -3.59 -3.84 -20.13
N LEU A 103 -3.49 -4.20 -18.85
CA LEU A 103 -4.66 -4.43 -18.00
C LEU A 103 -5.57 -3.18 -17.97
N VAL A 104 -4.96 -2.00 -17.83
CA VAL A 104 -5.66 -0.72 -17.84
C VAL A 104 -6.27 -0.43 -19.22
N ASP A 105 -5.52 -0.65 -20.31
CA ASP A 105 -6.03 -0.42 -21.69
C ASP A 105 -7.20 -1.33 -22.06
N LEU A 106 -7.27 -2.52 -21.48
CA LEU A 106 -8.35 -3.48 -21.71
C LEU A 106 -9.55 -3.30 -20.76
N GLU A 107 -9.54 -2.23 -19.95
CA GLU A 107 -10.58 -1.92 -18.95
C GLU A 107 -10.84 -3.11 -18.00
N SER A 108 -9.75 -3.67 -17.46
CA SER A 108 -9.80 -4.93 -16.71
C SER A 108 -10.55 -4.85 -15.38
N PHE A 109 -10.80 -3.65 -14.82
CA PHE A 109 -11.62 -3.54 -13.62
C PHE A 109 -13.03 -4.09 -13.80
N ASN A 110 -13.56 -4.14 -15.03
CA ASN A 110 -14.87 -4.74 -15.34
C ASN A 110 -15.00 -6.20 -14.87
N TRP A 111 -13.88 -6.93 -14.79
CA TRP A 111 -13.89 -8.34 -14.40
C TRP A 111 -13.02 -8.60 -13.16
N ILE A 112 -11.96 -7.81 -12.90
CA ILE A 112 -11.15 -7.95 -11.69
C ILE A 112 -11.97 -7.63 -10.44
N ILE A 113 -12.67 -6.47 -10.42
CA ILE A 113 -13.36 -5.99 -9.22
C ILE A 113 -14.50 -6.94 -8.81
N PRO A 114 -15.44 -7.35 -9.69
CA PRO A 114 -16.50 -8.26 -9.29
C PRO A 114 -15.97 -9.60 -8.78
N ASN A 115 -14.97 -10.18 -9.45
CA ASN A 115 -14.41 -11.47 -9.04
C ASN A 115 -13.68 -11.37 -7.69
N CYS A 116 -12.99 -10.26 -7.41
CA CYS A 116 -12.29 -10.00 -6.14
C CYS A 116 -13.18 -10.21 -4.90
N PHE A 117 -14.48 -9.92 -5.00
CA PHE A 117 -15.44 -9.96 -3.89
C PHE A 117 -16.38 -11.17 -3.91
N ILE A 118 -16.33 -12.01 -4.94
CA ILE A 118 -17.18 -13.22 -5.06
C ILE A 118 -16.41 -14.49 -4.65
N VAL A 119 -15.09 -14.51 -4.85
CA VAL A 119 -14.25 -15.67 -4.56
C VAL A 119 -13.96 -15.85 -3.07
N GLU A 120 -13.42 -17.01 -2.71
CA GLU A 120 -12.92 -17.25 -1.36
C GLU A 120 -11.70 -16.36 -1.04
N GLU A 121 -11.45 -16.16 0.25
CA GLU A 121 -10.42 -15.26 0.78
C GLU A 121 -9.04 -15.44 0.13
N THR A 122 -8.53 -16.67 0.07
CA THR A 122 -7.19 -16.95 -0.45
C THR A 122 -7.06 -16.57 -1.92
N GLU A 123 -8.14 -16.70 -2.68
CA GLU A 123 -8.20 -16.30 -4.08
C GLU A 123 -8.37 -14.79 -4.23
N SER A 124 -9.15 -14.14 -3.35
CA SER A 124 -9.33 -12.68 -3.31
C SER A 124 -7.98 -11.96 -3.16
N SER A 125 -7.03 -12.56 -2.45
CA SER A 125 -5.67 -12.04 -2.28
C SER A 125 -4.96 -11.76 -3.60
N ASP A 126 -5.14 -12.63 -4.60
CA ASP A 126 -4.49 -12.45 -5.91
C ASP A 126 -5.11 -11.28 -6.68
N TYR A 127 -6.43 -11.09 -6.58
CA TYR A 127 -7.12 -9.95 -7.19
C TYR A 127 -6.73 -8.63 -6.53
N LEU A 128 -6.64 -8.59 -5.19
CA LEU A 128 -6.16 -7.43 -4.45
C LEU A 128 -4.72 -7.09 -4.86
N GLU A 129 -3.85 -8.09 -4.99
CA GLU A 129 -2.48 -7.89 -5.48
C GLU A 129 -2.46 -7.29 -6.89
N THR A 130 -3.32 -7.76 -7.81
CA THR A 130 -3.45 -7.15 -9.15
C THR A 130 -3.90 -5.70 -9.06
N LEU A 131 -4.89 -5.39 -8.22
CA LEU A 131 -5.36 -4.02 -8.01
C LEU A 131 -4.26 -3.11 -7.46
N ILE A 132 -3.46 -3.58 -6.51
CA ILE A 132 -2.31 -2.85 -5.95
C ILE A 132 -1.27 -2.57 -7.04
N LEU A 133 -0.94 -3.57 -7.87
CA LEU A 133 -0.01 -3.39 -8.98
C LEU A 133 -0.53 -2.34 -9.98
N ILE A 134 -1.83 -2.37 -10.29
CA ILE A 134 -2.47 -1.35 -11.13
C ILE A 134 -2.39 0.04 -10.48
N PHE A 135 -2.77 0.16 -9.21
CA PHE A 135 -2.79 1.43 -8.50
C PHE A 135 -1.41 2.03 -8.30
N SER A 136 -0.41 1.21 -8.00
CA SER A 136 0.97 1.66 -7.79
C SER A 136 1.60 2.19 -9.08
N ASN A 137 1.17 1.72 -10.25
CA ASN A 137 1.64 2.18 -11.55
C ASN A 137 1.06 3.54 -12.03
N GLY A 138 0.17 4.15 -11.24
CA GLY A 138 -0.52 5.40 -11.59
C GLY A 138 0.40 6.58 -11.97
N ASP A 139 1.64 6.63 -11.44
CA ASP A 139 2.59 7.70 -11.77
C ASP A 139 3.10 7.62 -13.22
N LYS A 140 3.13 6.42 -13.80
CA LYS A 140 3.56 6.20 -15.19
C LYS A 140 2.39 6.36 -16.15
N LYS A 141 1.22 5.88 -15.75
CA LYS A 141 0.00 5.91 -16.56
C LYS A 141 -1.22 6.11 -15.65
N PRO A 142 -1.79 7.32 -15.61
CA PRO A 142 -3.01 7.58 -14.86
C PRO A 142 -4.15 6.68 -15.32
N LEU A 143 -5.00 6.26 -14.38
CA LEU A 143 -6.18 5.48 -14.71
C LEU A 143 -7.14 6.30 -15.59
N PRO A 144 -7.69 5.72 -16.66
CA PRO A 144 -8.69 6.39 -17.48
C PRO A 144 -9.97 6.60 -16.66
N GLN A 145 -10.73 7.64 -17.01
CA GLN A 145 -11.95 8.01 -16.29
C GLN A 145 -12.98 6.86 -16.24
N SER A 146 -13.04 6.00 -17.27
CA SER A 146 -13.93 4.84 -17.30
C SER A 146 -13.58 3.78 -16.24
N GLU A 147 -12.31 3.64 -15.87
CA GLU A 147 -11.87 2.76 -14.78
C GLU A 147 -12.07 3.43 -13.43
N LEU A 148 -11.76 4.72 -13.30
CA LEU A 148 -11.98 5.48 -12.06
C LEU A 148 -13.46 5.47 -11.62
N GLN A 149 -14.40 5.51 -12.57
CA GLN A 149 -15.83 5.42 -12.28
C GLN A 149 -16.27 4.10 -11.64
N LYS A 150 -15.45 3.04 -11.73
CA LYS A 150 -15.73 1.73 -11.10
C LYS A 150 -15.23 1.67 -9.65
N LEU A 151 -14.40 2.62 -9.25
CA LEU A 151 -13.90 2.77 -7.88
C LEU A 151 -14.90 3.58 -7.05
N ASP A 152 -16.17 3.17 -7.11
CA ASP A 152 -17.31 3.86 -6.54
C ASP A 152 -17.57 3.47 -5.07
N ASP A 153 -18.69 3.95 -4.54
CA ASP A 153 -19.14 3.64 -3.18
C ASP A 153 -19.33 2.15 -2.93
N THR A 154 -19.74 1.38 -3.95
CA THR A 154 -19.96 -0.07 -3.83
C THR A 154 -18.62 -0.79 -3.68
N PHE A 155 -17.61 -0.38 -4.46
CA PHE A 155 -16.25 -0.89 -4.29
C PHE A 155 -15.72 -0.64 -2.87
N LEU A 156 -15.89 0.58 -2.35
CA LEU A 156 -15.43 0.92 -0.99
C LEU A 156 -16.20 0.16 0.09
N ASP A 157 -17.52 0.00 -0.06
CA ASP A 157 -18.33 -0.77 0.88
C ASP A 157 -17.84 -2.22 0.95
N SER A 158 -17.63 -2.87 -0.21
CA SER A 158 -17.10 -4.24 -0.27
C SER A 158 -15.67 -4.35 0.28
N LEU A 159 -14.79 -3.39 -0.02
CA LEU A 159 -13.41 -3.39 0.48
C LEU A 159 -13.35 -3.25 2.00
N LEU A 160 -14.16 -2.36 2.58
CA LEU A 160 -14.21 -2.15 4.03
C LEU A 160 -14.91 -3.30 4.75
N GLU A 161 -15.97 -3.87 4.17
CA GLU A 161 -16.59 -5.08 4.69
C GLU A 161 -15.58 -6.23 4.76
N LEU A 162 -14.80 -6.41 3.70
CA LEU A 162 -13.72 -7.40 3.65
C LEU A 162 -12.67 -7.12 4.73
N ALA A 163 -12.21 -5.87 4.84
CA ALA A 163 -11.23 -5.48 5.87
C ALA A 163 -11.73 -5.73 7.30
N LEU A 164 -13.00 -5.44 7.58
CA LEU A 164 -13.58 -5.63 8.92
C LEU A 164 -13.85 -7.11 9.23
N ASN A 165 -14.29 -7.89 8.26
CA ASN A 165 -14.53 -9.33 8.42
C ASN A 165 -13.24 -10.10 8.72
N TYR A 166 -12.11 -9.62 8.17
CA TYR A 166 -10.81 -10.28 8.26
C TYR A 166 -9.78 -9.54 9.12
N LYS A 167 -10.18 -8.52 9.89
CA LYS A 167 -9.27 -7.75 10.76
C LYS A 167 -8.53 -8.61 11.79
N ASP A 168 -9.17 -9.68 12.26
CA ASP A 168 -8.63 -10.62 13.26
C ASP A 168 -8.05 -11.89 12.59
N TYR A 169 -7.89 -11.89 11.27
CA TYR A 169 -7.39 -13.04 10.53
C TYR A 169 -5.92 -13.30 10.82
N TYR A 170 -5.55 -14.57 10.89
CA TYR A 170 -4.20 -14.96 11.32
C TYR A 170 -3.15 -14.79 10.20
N GLU A 171 -3.55 -14.77 8.92
CA GLU A 171 -2.63 -14.54 7.80
C GLU A 171 -2.43 -13.06 7.54
N THR A 172 -1.42 -12.49 8.21
CA THR A 172 -1.04 -11.08 8.09
C THR A 172 -0.86 -10.60 6.64
N LYS A 173 -0.37 -11.45 5.74
CA LYS A 173 -0.18 -11.09 4.32
C LYS A 173 -1.49 -10.64 3.66
N TYR A 174 -2.59 -11.36 3.90
CA TYR A 174 -3.88 -11.03 3.30
C TYR A 174 -4.38 -9.67 3.78
N ILE A 175 -4.32 -9.45 5.09
CA ILE A 175 -4.70 -8.18 5.70
C ILE A 175 -3.90 -7.03 5.11
N HIS A 176 -2.57 -7.17 4.94
CA HIS A 176 -1.77 -6.10 4.33
C HIS A 176 -2.21 -5.75 2.91
N LEU A 177 -2.61 -6.74 2.10
CA LEU A 177 -3.11 -6.48 0.74
C LEU A 177 -4.38 -5.61 0.76
N LEU A 178 -5.25 -5.77 1.76
CA LEU A 178 -6.41 -4.88 1.93
C LEU A 178 -5.98 -3.43 2.19
N TYR A 179 -5.03 -3.22 3.10
CA TYR A 179 -4.49 -1.88 3.38
C TYR A 179 -3.75 -1.28 2.17
N TYR A 180 -2.93 -2.06 1.49
CA TYR A 180 -2.26 -1.62 0.26
C TYR A 180 -3.26 -1.26 -0.83
N THR A 181 -4.39 -1.98 -0.93
CA THR A 181 -5.47 -1.64 -1.85
C THR A 181 -6.12 -0.31 -1.47
N MET A 182 -6.37 -0.05 -0.18
CA MET A 182 -6.88 1.25 0.31
C MET A 182 -5.89 2.39 0.04
N PHE A 183 -4.60 2.19 0.27
CA PHE A 183 -3.57 3.20 -0.02
C PHE A 183 -3.43 3.44 -1.53
N GLY A 184 -3.51 2.38 -2.34
CA GLY A 184 -3.54 2.46 -3.79
C GLY A 184 -4.77 3.22 -4.32
N TYR A 185 -5.94 3.01 -3.71
CA TYR A 185 -7.15 3.79 -3.99
C TYR A 185 -6.90 5.29 -3.73
N GLN A 186 -6.37 5.63 -2.55
CA GLN A 186 -6.04 7.02 -2.18
C GLN A 186 -5.07 7.67 -3.19
N LYS A 187 -4.12 6.91 -3.74
CA LYS A 187 -3.18 7.41 -4.76
C LYS A 187 -3.88 7.91 -6.02
N ASN A 188 -4.93 7.22 -6.45
CA ASN A 188 -5.52 7.40 -7.78
C ASN A 188 -6.76 8.29 -7.79
N ILE A 189 -7.37 8.53 -6.63
CA ILE A 189 -8.60 9.33 -6.52
C ILE A 189 -8.25 10.75 -6.11
N ILE A 190 -8.39 11.68 -7.06
CA ILE A 190 -8.24 13.11 -6.83
C ILE A 190 -9.62 13.68 -6.48
N SER A 191 -9.75 14.28 -5.29
CA SER A 191 -10.97 14.93 -4.80
C SER A 191 -10.68 16.41 -4.53
N ASP A 192 -11.68 17.27 -4.73
CA ASP A 192 -11.63 18.70 -4.37
C ASP A 192 -11.65 18.91 -2.83
N GLY A 193 -11.96 17.85 -2.06
CA GLY A 193 -11.92 17.82 -0.61
C GLY A 193 -11.31 16.51 -0.11
N TYR A 194 -11.86 15.97 0.97
CA TYR A 194 -11.44 14.65 1.46
C TYR A 194 -11.74 13.55 0.44
N SER A 195 -10.92 12.49 0.45
CA SER A 195 -11.15 11.35 -0.43
C SER A 195 -12.45 10.63 -0.07
N PRO A 196 -13.12 9.97 -1.03
CA PRO A 196 -14.29 9.15 -0.74
C PRO A 196 -14.01 8.06 0.30
N LEU A 197 -12.78 7.55 0.34
CA LEU A 197 -12.32 6.59 1.35
C LEU A 197 -12.43 7.18 2.77
N ILE A 198 -11.96 8.41 3.00
CA ILE A 198 -12.09 9.08 4.30
C ILE A 198 -13.56 9.23 4.70
N CYS A 199 -14.38 9.76 3.79
CA CYS A 199 -15.81 9.90 4.02
C CYS A 199 -16.47 8.57 4.39
N LYS A 200 -16.07 7.49 3.69
CA LYS A 200 -16.61 6.15 3.92
C LYS A 200 -16.16 5.58 5.26
N LEU A 201 -14.88 5.71 5.62
CA LEU A 201 -14.35 5.31 6.93
C LEU A 201 -15.13 5.99 8.07
N TYR A 202 -15.44 7.29 7.95
CA TYR A 202 -16.24 8.00 8.96
C TYR A 202 -17.74 7.68 8.95
N SER A 203 -18.28 7.17 7.85
CA SER A 203 -19.66 6.71 7.78
C SER A 203 -19.87 5.35 8.46
N ASN A 204 -18.81 4.55 8.61
CA ASN A 204 -18.85 3.22 9.19
C ASN A 204 -18.35 3.24 10.65
N LYS A 205 -19.25 2.93 11.59
CA LYS A 205 -18.95 2.96 13.04
C LYS A 205 -17.88 1.97 13.49
N GLN A 206 -17.65 0.89 12.74
CA GLN A 206 -16.64 -0.13 13.05
C GLN A 206 -15.28 0.18 12.42
N ALA A 207 -15.20 1.12 11.47
CA ALA A 207 -13.95 1.43 10.77
C ALA A 207 -12.76 1.79 11.69
N PRO A 208 -12.93 2.45 12.86
CA PRO A 208 -11.83 2.64 13.81
C PRO A 208 -11.09 1.36 14.22
N GLU A 209 -11.73 0.19 14.13
CA GLU A 209 -11.11 -1.12 14.41
C GLU A 209 -10.01 -1.48 13.39
N LEU A 210 -9.93 -0.77 12.27
CA LEU A 210 -8.86 -0.90 11.26
C LEU A 210 -7.61 -0.05 11.63
N GLY A 211 -7.71 0.86 12.59
CA GLY A 211 -6.62 1.73 13.02
C GLY A 211 -5.36 0.98 13.48
N PRO A 212 -5.46 -0.03 14.36
CA PRO A 212 -4.29 -0.73 14.90
C PRO A 212 -3.40 -1.37 13.83
N GLU A 213 -3.97 -2.03 12.82
CA GLU A 213 -3.18 -2.69 11.79
C GLU A 213 -2.57 -1.68 10.80
N MET A 214 -3.26 -0.57 10.52
CA MET A 214 -2.67 0.55 9.76
C MET A 214 -1.40 1.07 10.44
N ILE A 215 -1.42 1.20 11.77
CA ILE A 215 -0.27 1.61 12.58
C ILE A 215 0.79 0.50 12.60
N ALA A 216 0.39 -0.77 12.71
CA ALA A 216 1.30 -1.90 12.68
C ALA A 216 2.07 -1.99 11.35
N LEU A 217 1.42 -1.70 10.23
CA LEU A 217 2.04 -1.60 8.90
C LEU A 217 3.05 -0.45 8.84
N LEU A 218 2.69 0.74 9.32
CA LEU A 218 3.61 1.87 9.39
C LEU A 218 4.86 1.56 10.23
N ASN A 219 4.70 0.80 11.32
CA ASN A 219 5.81 0.42 12.20
C ASN A 219 6.85 -0.50 11.56
N ARG A 220 6.54 -1.19 10.45
CA ARG A 220 7.46 -2.13 9.77
C ARG A 220 8.52 -1.45 8.90
N ALA A 221 8.55 -0.11 8.86
CA ALA A 221 9.50 0.76 8.17
C ALA A 221 9.58 0.63 6.63
N GLN A 222 9.11 -0.47 6.03
CA GLN A 222 9.04 -0.67 4.59
C GLN A 222 7.65 -1.10 4.16
N LEU A 223 6.81 -0.12 3.83
CA LEU A 223 5.57 -0.38 3.10
C LEU A 223 5.93 -0.78 1.66
N GLU A 224 5.36 -1.88 1.20
CA GLU A 224 5.55 -2.36 -0.17
C GLU A 224 4.91 -1.39 -1.19
N TYR A 225 5.27 -1.56 -2.47
CA TYR A 225 4.69 -0.83 -3.61
C TYR A 225 4.87 0.71 -3.57
N GLY A 226 5.75 1.22 -2.71
CA GLY A 226 5.99 2.66 -2.56
C GLY A 226 4.79 3.43 -2.01
N LEU A 227 3.93 2.78 -1.22
CA LEU A 227 2.66 3.35 -0.72
C LEU A 227 2.77 4.07 0.63
N LEU A 228 3.99 4.25 1.17
CA LEU A 228 4.23 5.02 2.39
C LEU A 228 3.65 6.44 2.34
N PRO A 229 3.83 7.22 1.25
CA PRO A 229 3.19 8.53 1.12
C PRO A 229 1.67 8.49 1.29
N GLN A 230 1.01 7.48 0.74
CA GLN A 230 -0.44 7.34 0.80
C GLN A 230 -0.93 6.88 2.17
N CYS A 231 -0.17 6.01 2.85
CA CYS A 231 -0.44 5.67 4.24
C CYS A 231 -0.37 6.91 5.14
N LEU A 232 0.71 7.70 5.03
CA LEU A 232 0.89 8.94 5.79
C LEU A 232 -0.19 9.99 5.44
N SER A 233 -0.53 10.13 4.16
CA SER A 233 -1.60 11.03 3.71
C SER A 233 -2.95 10.61 4.28
N LEU A 234 -3.28 9.31 4.25
CA LEU A 234 -4.53 8.80 4.80
C LEU A 234 -4.61 9.07 6.31
N ILE A 235 -3.55 8.78 7.05
CA ILE A 235 -3.47 9.06 8.49
C ILE A 235 -3.67 10.56 8.75
N ASN A 236 -2.99 11.42 8.00
CA ASN A 236 -3.13 12.86 8.11
C ASN A 236 -4.57 13.33 7.87
N ASP A 237 -5.18 12.85 6.78
CA ASP A 237 -6.53 13.20 6.39
C ASP A 237 -7.57 12.73 7.43
N LEU A 238 -7.34 11.59 8.09
CA LEU A 238 -8.19 11.13 9.20
C LEU A 238 -8.18 12.11 10.38
N PHE A 239 -7.01 12.60 10.79
CA PHE A 239 -6.93 13.62 11.85
C PHE A 239 -7.56 14.96 11.42
N CYS A 240 -7.26 15.43 10.20
CA CYS A 240 -7.84 16.67 9.68
C CYS A 240 -9.37 16.58 9.60
N TYR A 241 -9.91 15.46 9.11
CA TYR A 241 -11.36 15.26 9.00
C TYR A 241 -12.04 15.30 10.38
N SER A 242 -11.46 14.63 11.38
CA SER A 242 -11.96 14.66 12.76
C SER A 242 -12.09 16.09 13.28
N GLN A 243 -11.06 16.90 13.06
CA GLN A 243 -11.00 18.29 13.51
C GLN A 243 -11.96 19.21 12.74
N ASP A 244 -11.95 19.14 11.41
CA ASP A 244 -12.75 20.01 10.54
C ASP A 244 -14.25 19.80 10.72
N TYR A 245 -14.66 18.55 10.95
CA TYR A 245 -16.07 18.18 11.12
C TYR A 245 -16.49 18.00 12.58
N ASN A 246 -15.57 18.18 13.54
CA ASN A 246 -15.82 18.00 14.98
C ASN A 246 -16.47 16.64 15.30
N VAL A 247 -15.89 15.58 14.75
CA VAL A 247 -16.29 14.18 14.98
C VAL A 247 -15.19 13.45 15.76
N PRO A 248 -15.49 12.35 16.48
CA PRO A 248 -14.48 11.60 17.22
C PRO A 248 -13.28 11.21 16.34
N CYS A 249 -12.08 11.23 16.92
CA CYS A 249 -10.88 10.79 16.23
C CYS A 249 -11.03 9.33 15.77
N PHE A 250 -10.51 9.02 14.59
CA PHE A 250 -10.52 7.65 14.06
C PHE A 250 -9.65 6.71 14.90
N PHE A 251 -8.52 7.20 15.42
CA PHE A 251 -7.60 6.43 16.23
C PHE A 251 -7.94 6.55 17.72
N TYR A 252 -7.83 5.45 18.47
CA TYR A 252 -7.99 5.50 19.92
C TYR A 252 -6.81 6.20 20.59
N THR A 253 -6.99 6.70 21.81
CA THR A 253 -5.94 7.46 22.54
C THR A 253 -4.61 6.73 22.66
N LEU A 254 -4.63 5.40 22.82
CA LEU A 254 -3.41 4.58 22.85
C LEU A 254 -2.75 4.43 21.48
N ASP A 255 -3.55 4.32 20.42
CA ASP A 255 -3.07 4.27 19.05
C ASP A 255 -2.34 5.56 18.66
N ILE A 256 -2.86 6.72 19.08
CA ILE A 256 -2.21 8.02 18.88
C ILE A 256 -0.83 8.06 19.55
N LYS A 257 -0.69 7.51 20.77
CA LYS A 257 0.60 7.43 21.47
C LYS A 257 1.61 6.57 20.70
N VAL A 258 1.19 5.40 20.23
CA VAL A 258 2.04 4.51 19.40
C VAL A 258 2.42 5.17 18.08
N LEU A 259 1.47 5.86 17.43
CA LEU A 259 1.71 6.59 16.20
C LEU A 259 2.75 7.70 16.39
N ILE A 260 2.67 8.46 17.48
CA ILE A 260 3.68 9.47 17.84
C ILE A 260 5.06 8.82 18.02
N ASP A 261 5.14 7.69 18.74
CA ASP A 261 6.40 6.97 18.94
C ASP A 261 7.03 6.54 17.60
N ILE A 262 6.23 6.01 16.68
CA ILE A 262 6.68 5.62 15.34
C ILE A 262 7.15 6.85 14.57
N ILE A 263 6.34 7.91 14.50
CA ILE A 263 6.66 9.11 13.72
C ILE A 263 7.96 9.77 14.21
N ILE A 264 8.13 9.93 15.53
CA ILE A 264 9.35 10.51 16.11
C ILE A 264 10.57 9.64 15.77
N ARG A 265 10.42 8.32 15.90
CA ARG A 265 11.49 7.37 15.59
C ARG A 265 11.89 7.45 14.12
N GLU A 266 10.93 7.47 13.20
CA GLU A 266 11.21 7.58 11.76
C GLU A 266 11.87 8.93 11.44
N ILE A 267 11.35 10.06 11.93
CA ILE A 267 11.98 11.38 11.71
C ILE A 267 13.45 11.39 12.16
N HIS A 268 13.76 10.75 13.29
CA HIS A 268 15.11 10.67 13.83
C HIS A 268 16.03 9.73 13.04
N ASN A 269 15.51 8.59 12.57
CA ASN A 269 16.28 7.54 11.92
C ASN A 269 16.46 7.72 10.41
N LEU A 270 15.61 8.51 9.76
CA LEU A 270 15.68 8.76 8.32
C LEU A 270 16.97 9.52 7.94
N ASP A 271 17.59 9.09 6.84
CA ASP A 271 18.80 9.71 6.27
C ASP A 271 18.60 11.20 5.99
N GLU A 272 19.64 12.03 6.15
CA GLU A 272 19.58 13.51 6.04
C GLU A 272 18.84 14.02 4.79
N LEU A 273 18.81 13.28 3.68
CA LEU A 273 18.18 13.66 2.42
C LEU A 273 16.93 12.84 2.06
N ASP A 274 16.41 12.04 2.99
CA ASP A 274 15.24 11.21 2.72
C ASP A 274 13.99 12.09 2.51
N PRO A 275 13.33 12.00 1.33
CA PRO A 275 12.19 12.84 1.00
C PRO A 275 10.93 12.50 1.78
N THR A 276 10.89 11.42 2.57
CA THR A 276 9.71 11.06 3.37
C THR A 276 9.69 11.79 4.72
N ARG A 277 10.82 12.37 5.17
CA ARG A 277 10.90 13.06 6.47
C ARG A 277 9.85 14.17 6.61
N TRP A 278 9.64 14.97 5.57
CA TRP A 278 8.66 16.05 5.63
C TRP A 278 7.23 15.53 5.75
N GLN A 279 6.92 14.35 5.19
CA GLN A 279 5.60 13.73 5.30
C GLN A 279 5.31 13.28 6.73
N PHE A 280 6.30 12.65 7.40
CA PHE A 280 6.21 12.34 8.82
C PHE A 280 6.04 13.59 9.68
N LEU A 281 6.76 14.68 9.36
CA LEU A 281 6.63 15.95 10.06
C LEU A 281 5.26 16.60 9.86
N GLU A 282 4.66 16.47 8.68
CA GLU A 282 3.30 16.96 8.42
C GLU A 282 2.27 16.19 9.28
N VAL A 283 2.34 14.85 9.32
CA VAL A 283 1.48 14.04 10.20
C VAL A 283 1.69 14.45 11.67
N LEU A 284 2.94 14.58 12.13
CA LEU A 284 3.23 15.01 13.50
C LEU A 284 2.65 16.39 13.81
N SER A 285 2.76 17.34 12.89
CA SER A 285 2.19 18.68 13.02
C SER A 285 0.67 18.63 13.20
N THR A 286 -0.01 17.79 12.41
CA THR A 286 -1.46 17.61 12.49
C THR A 286 -1.88 16.96 13.80
N ILE A 287 -1.16 15.92 14.26
CA ILE A 287 -1.44 15.29 15.56
C ILE A 287 -1.29 16.30 16.71
N ILE A 288 -0.25 17.13 16.70
CA ILE A 288 0.00 18.13 17.76
C ILE A 288 -1.09 19.21 17.79
N ASP A 289 -1.66 19.55 16.64
CA ASP A 289 -2.77 20.51 16.56
C ASP A 289 -4.12 19.92 16.97
N HIS A 290 -4.22 18.58 17.05
CA HIS A 290 -5.46 17.88 17.34
C HIS A 290 -5.78 17.88 18.84
N ASP A 291 -7.06 18.08 19.19
CA ASP A 291 -7.52 18.17 20.59
C ASP A 291 -7.17 16.93 21.42
N GLU A 292 -7.14 15.74 20.79
CA GLU A 292 -6.74 14.49 21.46
C GLU A 292 -5.29 14.49 21.95
N TYR A 293 -4.38 15.21 21.30
CA TYR A 293 -3.02 15.38 21.82
C TYR A 293 -3.02 16.30 23.05
N GLU A 294 -3.78 17.40 23.01
CA GLU A 294 -3.94 18.29 24.17
C GLU A 294 -4.58 17.54 25.36
N ASN A 295 -5.53 16.63 25.11
CA ASN A 295 -6.20 15.83 26.14
C ASN A 295 -5.28 14.86 26.89
N THR A 296 -4.12 14.49 26.34
CA THR A 296 -3.12 13.68 27.07
C THR A 296 -2.61 14.34 28.35
N TYR A 297 -2.77 15.66 28.47
CA TYR A 297 -2.48 16.43 29.68
C TYR A 297 -3.41 16.12 30.87
N VAL A 298 -4.69 15.80 30.60
CA VAL A 298 -5.69 15.59 31.66
C VAL A 298 -5.48 14.21 32.32
N GLU A 299 -5.07 13.22 31.54
CA GLU A 299 -4.70 11.89 32.05
C GLU A 299 -3.44 11.93 32.92
N SER A 300 -2.41 12.69 32.54
CA SER A 300 -1.16 12.77 33.31
C SER A 300 -1.35 13.51 34.65
N ASN A 301 -2.24 14.51 34.72
CA ASN A 301 -2.60 15.21 35.95
C ASN A 301 -3.47 14.40 36.91
N SER A 302 -4.36 13.54 36.42
CA SER A 302 -5.22 12.69 37.27
C SER A 302 -4.43 11.57 37.97
N TYR A 303 -3.36 11.08 37.36
CA TYR A 303 -2.43 10.12 38.01
C TYR A 303 -1.39 10.78 38.91
N SER A 304 -0.86 11.96 38.54
CA SER A 304 0.17 12.66 39.33
C SER A 304 -0.36 13.29 40.63
N PHE A 305 -1.66 13.54 40.76
CA PHE A 305 -2.26 13.93 42.05
C PHE A 305 -2.21 12.83 43.13
N ASN A 306 -1.92 11.58 42.77
CA ASN A 306 -1.73 10.46 43.70
C ASN A 306 -0.27 10.14 44.02
N ILE A 307 0.70 10.79 43.38
CA ILE A 307 2.13 10.57 43.63
C ILE A 307 2.71 11.76 44.40
N ASN A 308 2.97 11.50 45.67
CA ASN A 308 3.35 12.45 46.71
C ASN A 308 4.50 13.41 46.38
N LYS A 309 4.42 14.58 47.04
CA LYS A 309 5.53 15.41 47.52
C LYS A 309 6.66 14.53 48.07
N ASN A 310 7.66 14.18 47.24
CA ASN A 310 9.04 13.86 47.60
C ASN A 310 9.71 13.13 46.43
N SER A 311 10.19 13.88 45.44
CA SER A 311 11.33 13.46 44.62
C SER A 311 11.85 14.64 43.81
N ASN A 312 13.17 14.69 43.64
CA ASN A 312 13.88 15.70 42.88
C ASN A 312 13.30 15.81 41.47
N ALA A 313 13.08 17.06 41.03
CA ALA A 313 12.37 17.43 39.82
C ALA A 313 13.00 16.82 38.55
N SER A 314 12.58 15.61 38.19
CA SER A 314 12.40 15.25 36.79
C SER A 314 11.25 16.10 36.27
N THR A 315 11.51 16.94 35.26
CA THR A 315 10.45 17.62 34.50
C THR A 315 9.45 16.55 34.07
N VAL A 316 8.29 16.54 34.71
CA VAL A 316 7.19 15.66 34.32
C VAL A 316 6.75 16.16 32.96
N ASP A 317 6.88 15.31 31.94
CA ASP A 317 6.38 15.62 30.61
C ASP A 317 4.87 15.78 30.69
N ILE A 318 4.43 17.02 30.55
CA ILE A 318 3.06 17.43 30.75
C ILE A 318 2.17 16.90 29.61
N PHE A 319 2.70 16.94 28.39
CA PHE A 319 2.14 16.34 27.18
C PHE A 319 2.96 15.11 26.79
N TYR A 320 2.30 14.10 26.22
CA TYR A 320 2.98 12.88 25.82
C TYR A 320 4.17 13.17 24.89
N LYS A 321 5.36 12.68 25.28
CA LYS A 321 6.62 12.75 24.51
C LYS A 321 7.08 14.15 24.09
N ILE A 322 6.59 15.23 24.71
CA ILE A 322 6.93 16.60 24.28
C ILE A 322 8.44 16.88 24.31
N SER A 323 9.17 16.36 25.29
CA SER A 323 10.62 16.52 25.39
C SER A 323 11.34 15.79 24.24
N ASP A 324 10.93 14.56 23.92
CA ASP A 324 11.50 13.78 22.83
C ASP A 324 11.22 14.43 21.46
N ILE A 325 9.98 14.91 21.25
CA ILE A 325 9.62 15.66 20.03
C ILE A 325 10.54 16.88 19.88
N LYS A 326 10.68 17.69 20.93
CA LYS A 326 11.55 18.88 20.89
C LYS A 326 13.00 18.53 20.58
N ASN A 327 13.51 17.46 21.18
CA ASN A 327 14.88 17.00 20.96
C ASN A 327 15.13 16.65 19.49
N VAL A 328 14.25 15.86 18.88
CA VAL A 328 14.37 15.48 17.46
C VAL A 328 14.21 16.70 16.54
N LEU A 329 13.23 17.56 16.80
CA LEU A 329 13.02 18.76 15.97
C LEU A 329 14.18 19.76 16.06
N ASN A 330 14.83 19.90 17.21
CA ASN A 330 15.99 20.78 17.37
C ASN A 330 17.21 20.28 16.59
N GLN A 331 17.38 18.97 16.39
CA GLN A 331 18.44 18.43 15.54
C GLN A 331 18.26 18.91 14.09
N LEU A 332 17.01 18.94 13.60
CA LEU A 332 16.67 19.46 12.27
C LEU A 332 16.82 20.99 12.13
N GLN A 333 17.16 21.70 13.21
CA GLN A 333 17.41 23.15 13.21
C GLN A 333 18.88 23.52 13.09
N ASP A 334 19.80 22.55 13.07
CA ASP A 334 21.21 22.84 12.84
C ASP A 334 21.44 23.44 11.44
N GLU A 335 22.53 24.21 11.28
CA GLU A 335 22.79 24.94 10.03
C GLU A 335 22.95 23.98 8.84
N ARG A 336 23.54 22.82 9.07
CA ARG A 336 23.76 21.79 8.06
C ARG A 336 22.45 21.17 7.55
N SER A 337 21.54 20.82 8.45
CA SER A 337 20.24 20.24 8.11
C SER A 337 19.36 21.26 7.41
N LYS A 338 19.43 22.54 7.81
CA LYS A 338 18.74 23.64 7.12
C LYS A 338 19.19 23.80 5.66
N GLU A 339 20.50 23.66 5.42
CA GLU A 339 21.05 23.75 4.07
C GLU A 339 20.63 22.56 3.20
N LYS A 340 20.63 21.35 3.77
CA LYS A 340 20.35 20.11 3.05
C LYS A 340 18.87 19.80 2.84
N ASP A 341 18.03 20.07 3.84
CA ASP A 341 16.59 19.80 3.85
C ASP A 341 15.82 21.01 4.44
N PRO A 342 15.71 22.11 3.68
CA PRO A 342 15.08 23.34 4.16
C PRO A 342 13.58 23.15 4.44
N ARG A 343 12.91 22.22 3.73
CA ARG A 343 11.48 21.95 3.91
C ARG A 343 11.22 21.35 5.29
N SER A 344 11.90 20.26 5.64
CA SER A 344 11.73 19.64 6.96
C SER A 344 12.12 20.61 8.08
N SER A 345 13.17 21.41 7.89
CA SER A 345 13.56 22.42 8.90
C SER A 345 12.51 23.51 9.10
N MET A 346 11.85 23.97 8.04
CA MET A 346 10.75 24.93 8.12
C MET A 346 9.54 24.36 8.87
N ILE A 347 9.16 23.11 8.58
CA ILE A 347 8.05 22.44 9.26
C ILE A 347 8.40 22.22 10.74
N ALA A 348 9.61 21.73 11.03
CA ALA A 348 10.10 21.54 12.40
C ALA A 348 10.08 22.84 13.22
N THR A 349 10.46 23.98 12.61
CA THR A 349 10.35 25.31 13.24
C THR A 349 8.91 25.64 13.61
N THR A 350 7.97 25.32 12.72
CA THR A 350 6.54 25.57 12.92
C THR A 350 6.00 24.72 14.07
N ILE A 351 6.36 23.44 14.12
CA ILE A 351 5.97 22.54 15.21
C ILE A 351 6.57 23.00 16.55
N LEU A 352 7.85 23.37 16.60
CA LEU A 352 8.48 23.89 17.82
C LEU A 352 7.77 25.13 18.38
N LYS A 353 7.32 26.05 17.51
CA LYS A 353 6.52 27.21 17.92
C LYS A 353 5.18 26.80 18.53
N LYS A 354 4.49 25.82 17.94
CA LYS A 354 3.23 25.27 18.47
C LYS A 354 3.42 24.65 19.84
N LEU A 355 4.43 23.80 20.02
CA LEU A 355 4.74 23.17 21.31
C LEU A 355 5.06 24.19 22.40
N ASN A 356 5.80 25.25 22.07
CA ASN A 356 6.08 26.32 23.04
C ASN A 356 4.82 27.11 23.41
N LYS A 357 3.91 27.33 22.44
CA LYS A 357 2.61 27.94 22.71
C LYS A 357 1.74 27.06 23.61
N LEU A 358 1.71 25.75 23.39
CA LEU A 358 0.99 24.80 24.25
C LEU A 358 1.48 24.85 25.70
N LEU A 359 2.80 24.82 25.90
CA LEU A 359 3.41 24.92 27.23
C LEU A 359 3.12 26.27 27.93
N SER A 360 2.95 27.36 27.17
CA SER A 360 2.65 28.67 27.76
C SER A 360 1.19 28.83 28.22
N ARG A 361 0.30 27.90 27.87
CA ARG A 361 -1.11 27.89 28.32
C ARG A 361 -1.30 27.25 29.70
N ILE A 362 -0.27 26.54 30.19
CA ILE A 362 -0.20 25.94 31.53
C ILE A 362 0.46 26.96 32.47
#